data_AF-E6UI49-F1
#
_entry.id   AF-E6UI49-F1
#
_cell.length_a   1.000
_cell.length_b   1.000
_cell.length_c   1.000
_cell.angle_alpha   90.00
_cell.angle_beta   90.00
_cell.angle_gamma   90.00
#
_symmetry.space_group_name_H-M   'P 1'
#
loop_
_entity.id
_entity.type
_entity.pdbx_description
1 polymer ?
#
loop_
_entity_poly.entity_id
_entity_poly.type
_entity_poly.pdbx_seq_one_letter_code
_entity_poly.pdbx_strand_id
1 'polypeptide(L)' 'MEQNNRLSELLKNTIGQRYDAIALKMIADETEIPENAVYPLRDFGQHLALCQAFALSRREGKTV' A
#
# COMPACT_ATOMS: atom_id res chain seq x y z
N MET A 1 -5.53 -3.53 -14.82
CA MET A 1 -4.91 -4.35 -13.75
C MET A 1 -3.91 -5.36 -14.33
N GLU A 2 -4.28 -6.14 -15.34
CA GLU A 2 -3.42 -7.17 -15.94
C GLU A 2 -2.05 -6.67 -16.41
N GLN A 3 -1.99 -5.50 -17.06
CA GLN A 3 -0.72 -4.88 -17.47
C GLN A 3 0.20 -4.55 -16.28
N ASN A 4 -0.36 -4.03 -15.17
CA ASN A 4 0.43 -3.67 -13.99
C ASN A 4 1.03 -4.92 -13.34
N ASN A 5 0.23 -5.99 -13.25
CA ASN A 5 0.69 -7.28 -12.72
C ASN A 5 1.86 -7.83 -13.54
N ARG A 6 1.73 -7.81 -14.88
CA ARG A 6 2.80 -8.24 -15.79
C ARG A 6 4.08 -7.41 -15.63
N LEU A 7 3.96 -6.08 -15.50
CA LEU A 7 5.12 -5.21 -15.29
C LEU A 7 5.80 -5.48 -13.93
N SER A 8 5.02 -5.67 -12.87
CA SER A 8 5.54 -6.04 -11.56
C SER A 8 6.30 -7.36 -11.60
N GLU A 9 5.80 -8.38 -12.29
CA GLU A 9 6.51 -9.65 -12.50
C GLU A 9 7.84 -9.44 -13.25
N LEU A 10 7.84 -8.64 -14.33
CA LEU A 10 9.06 -8.33 -15.07
C LEU A 10 10.09 -7.61 -14.21
N LEU A 11 9.69 -6.64 -13.39
CA LEU A 11 10.60 -5.92 -12.49
C LEU A 11 11.20 -6.86 -11.43
N LYS A 12 10.40 -7.75 -10.86
CA LYS A 12 10.89 -8.77 -9.91
C LYS A 12 11.91 -9.69 -10.55
N ASN A 13 11.63 -10.20 -11.75
CA ASN A 13 12.46 -11.20 -12.41
C ASN A 13 13.70 -10.62 -13.09
N THR A 14 13.67 -9.35 -13.50
CA THR A 14 14.78 -8.72 -14.24
C THR A 14 15.76 -8.00 -13.32
N ILE A 15 15.26 -7.22 -12.36
CA ILE A 15 16.10 -6.35 -11.50
C ILE A 15 16.01 -6.71 -10.01
N GLY A 16 15.34 -7.81 -9.66
CA GLY A 16 15.24 -8.27 -8.28
C GLY A 16 14.48 -7.29 -7.37
N GLN A 17 13.41 -6.67 -7.88
CA GLN A 17 12.64 -5.68 -7.12
C GLN A 17 12.14 -6.29 -5.80
N ARG A 18 12.60 -5.72 -4.67
CA ARG A 18 12.36 -6.26 -3.33
C ARG A 18 10.92 -6.10 -2.84
N TYR A 19 10.24 -5.04 -3.25
CA TYR A 19 8.89 -4.70 -2.80
C TYR A 19 8.01 -4.37 -3.98
N ASP A 20 6.75 -4.76 -3.90
CA ASP A 20 5.74 -4.39 -4.89
C ASP A 20 5.53 -2.87 -4.98
N ALA A 21 5.03 -2.42 -6.13
CA ALA A 21 4.63 -1.04 -6.31
C ALA A 21 3.51 -0.68 -5.33
N ILE A 22 3.63 0.46 -4.65
CA ILE A 22 2.56 0.98 -3.80
C ILE A 22 1.52 1.66 -4.69
N ALA A 23 0.25 1.30 -4.51
CA ALA A 23 -0.86 2.04 -5.08
C ALA A 23 -1.29 3.17 -4.12
N LEU A 24 -1.45 4.38 -4.65
CA LEU A 24 -2.00 5.53 -3.94
C LEU A 24 -3.34 5.88 -4.56
N LYS A 25 -4.40 5.89 -3.76
CA LYS A 25 -5.73 6.33 -4.18
C LYS A 25 -6.14 7.53 -3.33
N MET A 26 -6.36 8.66 -3.99
CA MET A 26 -7.05 9.78 -3.36
C MET A 26 -8.54 9.46 -3.39
N ILE A 27 -9.15 9.31 -2.22
CA ILE A 27 -10.58 9.03 -2.06
C ILE A 27 -11.34 10.34 -1.87
N ALA A 28 -12.56 10.40 -2.39
CA ALA A 28 -13.46 11.53 -2.15
C ALA A 28 -14.44 11.23 -1.01
N ASP A 29 -14.74 9.94 -0.79
CA ASP A 29 -15.71 9.47 0.19
C ASP A 29 -15.10 8.36 1.06
N GLU A 30 -15.42 8.36 2.36
CA GLU A 30 -14.94 7.35 3.31
C GLU A 30 -15.46 5.94 3.00
N THR A 31 -16.61 5.82 2.31
CA THR A 31 -17.15 4.54 1.85
C THR A 31 -16.26 3.84 0.81
N GLU A 32 -15.32 4.57 0.19
CA GLU A 32 -14.33 3.99 -0.71
C GLU A 32 -13.15 3.33 0.01
N ILE A 33 -13.05 3.51 1.34
CA ILE A 33 -11.98 2.92 2.14
C ILE A 33 -12.26 1.41 2.28
N PRO A 34 -11.32 0.53 1.91
CA PRO A 34 -11.47 -0.90 2.10
C PRO A 34 -11.69 -1.25 3.58
N GLU A 35 -12.56 -2.21 3.87
CA GLU A 35 -12.85 -2.64 5.25
C GLU A 35 -11.61 -3.11 6.01
N ASN A 36 -10.62 -3.64 5.29
CA ASN A 36 -9.35 -4.12 5.85
C ASN A 36 -8.29 -3.01 6.01
N ALA A 37 -8.64 -1.74 5.75
CA ALA A 37 -7.72 -0.62 5.92
C ALA A 37 -7.44 -0.34 7.39
N VAL A 38 -6.18 -0.12 7.70
CA VAL A 38 -5.70 0.34 9.00
C VAL A 38 -5.95 1.84 9.09
N TYR A 39 -6.57 2.28 10.18
CA TYR A 39 -6.75 3.69 10.50
C TYR A 39 -5.75 4.03 11.61
N PRO A 40 -4.61 4.70 11.32
CA PRO A 40 -3.50 4.82 12.26
C PRO A 40 -3.89 5.30 13.67
N LEU A 41 -4.70 6.36 13.74
CA LEU A 41 -5.13 6.91 15.02
C LEU A 41 -6.09 5.96 15.77
N ARG A 42 -7.00 5.28 15.05
CA ARG A 42 -8.00 4.37 15.64
C ARG A 42 -7.36 3.06 16.12
N ASP A 43 -6.51 2.48 15.28
CA ASP A 43 -6.01 1.10 15.47
C ASP A 43 -4.67 1.06 16.22
N PHE A 44 -3.86 2.13 16.13
CA PHE A 44 -2.56 2.22 16.84
C PHE A 44 -2.52 3.30 17.92
N GLY A 45 -3.57 4.12 18.07
CA GLY A 45 -3.62 5.19 19.07
C GLY A 45 -2.69 6.38 18.78
N GLN A 46 -2.10 6.45 17.59
CA GLN A 46 -1.17 7.52 17.21
C GLN A 46 -1.22 7.84 15.71
N HIS A 47 -0.89 9.06 15.35
CA HIS A 47 -0.68 9.43 13.94
C HIS A 47 0.60 8.80 13.41
N LEU A 48 0.55 8.36 12.15
CA LEU A 48 1.73 7.92 11.42
C LEU A 48 2.15 9.00 10.43
N ALA A 49 3.46 9.21 10.31
CA ALA A 49 4.02 9.93 9.18
C ALA A 49 3.86 9.11 7.90
N LEU A 50 3.76 9.78 6.75
CA LEU A 50 3.56 9.11 5.45
C LEU A 50 4.62 8.05 5.15
N CYS A 51 5.87 8.28 5.53
CA CYS A 51 6.96 7.31 5.36
C CYS A 51 6.75 6.02 6.15
N GLN A 52 6.11 6.10 7.33
CA GLN A 52 5.76 4.95 8.15
C GLN A 52 4.61 4.16 7.51
N ALA A 53 3.58 4.86 7.01
CA ALA A 53 2.47 4.24 6.26
C ALA A 53 2.99 3.49 5.02
N PHE A 54 3.91 4.09 4.25
CA PHE A 54 4.54 3.42 3.11
C PHE A 54 5.36 2.19 3.50
N ALA A 55 6.02 2.22 4.66
CA ALA A 55 6.76 1.07 5.17
C ALA A 55 5.82 -0.10 5.50
N LEU A 56 4.68 0.18 6.15
CA LEU A 56 3.65 -0.83 6.45
C LEU A 56 3.08 -1.44 5.17
N SER A 57 2.75 -0.61 4.18
CA SER A 57 2.26 -1.09 2.89
C SER A 57 3.28 -1.98 2.17
N ARG A 58 4.55 -1.56 2.09
CA ARG A 58 5.59 -2.33 1.39
C ARG A 58 6.03 -3.61 2.08
N ARG A 59 6.15 -3.59 3.41
CA ARG A 59 6.77 -4.68 4.17
C ARG A 59 5.74 -5.67 4.71
N GLU A 60 4.54 -5.18 5.02
CA GLU A 60 3.49 -5.97 5.67
C GLU A 60 2.24 -6.13 4.80
N GLY A 61 2.20 -5.51 3.61
CA GLY A 61 1.07 -5.59 2.70
C GLY A 61 -0.19 -4.92 3.24
N LYS A 62 -0.06 -4.00 4.21
CA LYS A 62 -1.20 -3.30 4.82
C LYS A 62 -1.79 -2.26 3.87
N THR A 63 -3.11 -2.20 3.81
CA THR A 63 -3.85 -1.01 3.37
C THR A 63 -3.90 -0.07 4.58
N VAL A 64 -3.42 1.16 4.45
CA VAL A 64 -3.26 2.14 5.54
C VAL A 64 -3.43 3.55 5.02
#